data_AF-A0A359M511-F1
#
_entry.id   AF-A0A359M511-F1
#
_cell.length_a   1.000
_cell.length_b   1.000
_cell.length_c   1.000
_cell.angle_alpha   90.00
_cell.angle_beta   90.00
_cell.angle_gamma   90.00
#
_symmetry.space_group_name_H-M   'P 1'
#
loop_
_entity.id
_entity.type
_entity.pdbx_description
1 polymer ?
#
loop_
_entity_poly.entity_id
_entity_poly.type
_entity_poly.pdbx_seq_one_letter_code
_entity_poly.pdbx_strand_id
1 'polypeptide(L)' 'MATAKERKDMREEYDRSQLKGGVRGKYYRQANAGTNLVLIEPDLMDVFPDGQAVNRALRVLAEAARTASSSKRRHTR' A
#
# COMPACT_ATOMS: atom_id res chain seq x y z
N MET A 1 29.11 -3.08 -23.74
CA MET A 1 28.86 -4.53 -23.79
C MET A 1 28.68 -5.03 -22.35
N ALA A 2 27.53 -5.56 -21.99
CA ALA A 2 27.28 -6.12 -20.66
C ALA A 2 28.09 -7.40 -20.44
N THR A 3 28.80 -7.48 -19.31
CA THR A 3 29.70 -8.60 -18.99
C THR A 3 28.91 -9.83 -18.52
N ALA A 4 29.49 -11.03 -18.71
CA ALA A 4 28.84 -12.32 -18.44
C ALA A 4 28.30 -12.48 -17.01
N LYS A 5 28.82 -11.69 -16.05
CA LYS A 5 28.38 -11.70 -14.65
C LYS A 5 26.94 -11.19 -14.46
N GLU A 6 26.52 -10.19 -15.25
CA GLU A 6 25.19 -9.57 -15.13
C GLU A 6 24.04 -10.45 -15.64
N ARG A 7 24.33 -11.47 -16.46
CA ARG A 7 23.30 -12.37 -17.00
C ARG A 7 22.85 -13.41 -15.97
N LYS A 8 23.67 -13.67 -14.95
CA LYS A 8 23.43 -14.68 -13.92
C LYS A 8 22.45 -14.20 -12.83
N ASP A 9 22.27 -12.89 -12.70
CA ASP A 9 21.43 -12.30 -11.65
C ASP A 9 19.95 -12.12 -12.07
N MET A 10 19.61 -12.35 -13.34
CA MET A 10 18.22 -12.30 -13.81
C MET A 10 17.62 -13.69 -13.87
N ARG A 11 16.34 -13.79 -13.51
CA ARG A 11 15.55 -15.01 -13.72
C ARG A 11 15.51 -15.36 -15.20
N GLU A 12 15.49 -16.65 -15.51
CA GLU A 12 15.45 -17.17 -16.88
C GLU A 12 14.21 -16.70 -17.65
N GLU A 13 13.12 -16.40 -16.94
CA GLU A 13 11.87 -15.85 -17.49
C GLU A 13 12.03 -14.43 -18.08
N TYR A 14 13.08 -13.69 -17.72
CA TYR A 14 13.27 -12.31 -18.15
C TYR A 14 14.15 -12.20 -19.40
N ASP A 15 13.51 -11.86 -20.53
CA ASP A 15 14.23 -11.51 -21.76
C ASP A 15 14.54 -10.01 -21.84
N ARG A 16 15.83 -9.65 -21.78
CA ARG A 16 16.32 -8.27 -21.96
C ARG A 16 15.95 -7.68 -23.31
N SER A 17 15.76 -8.50 -24.34
CA SER A 17 15.36 -8.03 -25.67
C SER A 17 13.94 -7.45 -25.69
N GLN A 18 13.11 -7.85 -24.71
CA GLN A 18 11.75 -7.31 -24.50
C GLN A 18 11.77 -5.99 -23.71
N LEU A 19 12.81 -5.75 -22.92
CA LEU A 19 12.97 -4.55 -22.07
C LEU A 19 13.48 -3.34 -22.86
N LYS A 20 12.80 -2.99 -23.97
CA LYS A 20 13.11 -1.83 -24.81
C LYS A 20 12.41 -0.56 -24.29
N GLY A 21 13.07 0.59 -24.41
CA GLY A 21 12.45 1.90 -24.16
C GLY A 21 12.23 2.26 -22.68
N GLY A 22 13.11 1.82 -21.77
CA GLY A 22 13.04 2.19 -20.36
C GLY A 22 13.20 3.70 -20.14
N VAL A 23 12.16 4.35 -19.61
CA VAL A 23 12.19 5.77 -19.23
C VAL A 23 12.46 5.90 -17.74
N ARG A 24 13.53 6.62 -17.37
CA ARG A 24 13.87 6.88 -15.97
C ARG A 24 12.70 7.62 -15.30
N GLY A 25 12.19 7.07 -14.19
CA GLY A 25 11.10 7.67 -13.42
C GLY A 25 9.69 7.47 -14.00
N LYS A 26 9.48 6.58 -14.98
CA LYS A 26 8.16 6.29 -15.60
C LYS A 26 7.02 6.12 -14.59
N TYR A 27 7.30 5.46 -13.46
CA TYR A 27 6.34 5.18 -12.39
C TYR A 27 6.69 5.84 -11.05
N TYR A 28 7.64 6.80 -11.05
CA TYR A 28 8.13 7.43 -9.82
C TYR A 28 7.01 8.12 -9.02
N ARG A 29 6.13 8.86 -9.72
CA ARG A 29 4.99 9.52 -9.08
C ARG A 29 3.98 8.54 -8.48
N GLN A 30 3.78 7.38 -9.09
CA GLN A 30 2.84 6.36 -8.60
C GLN A 30 3.41 5.59 -7.42
N ALA A 31 4.71 5.29 -7.45
CA ALA A 31 5.42 4.71 -6.32
C ALA A 31 5.43 5.66 -5.10
N ASN A 32 5.66 6.95 -5.35
CA ASN A 32 5.62 7.99 -4.31
C ASN A 32 4.23 8.43 -3.90
N ALA A 33 3.20 8.14 -4.70
CA ALA A 33 1.81 8.39 -4.33
C ALA A 33 1.36 7.51 -3.16
N GLY A 34 2.22 6.59 -2.69
CA GLY A 34 2.11 5.98 -1.38
C GLY A 34 0.84 5.16 -1.24
N THR A 35 0.89 3.90 -1.65
CA THR A 35 0.05 2.94 -0.96
C THR A 35 0.70 2.75 0.40
N ASN A 36 0.14 3.34 1.46
CA ASN A 36 0.59 3.06 2.82
C ASN A 36 0.26 1.59 3.12
N LEU A 37 1.17 0.70 2.75
CA LEU A 37 1.07 -0.72 3.03
C LEU A 37 1.39 -0.92 4.50
N VAL A 38 0.33 -1.15 5.28
CA VAL A 38 0.43 -1.51 6.69
C VAL A 38 0.23 -3.02 6.77
N LEU A 39 1.21 -3.71 7.34
CA LEU A 39 1.06 -5.13 7.67
C LEU A 39 0.02 -5.24 8.78
N ILE A 40 -1.00 -6.05 8.55
CA ILE A 40 -2.01 -6.37 9.55
C ILE A 40 -1.55 -7.65 10.25
N GLU A 41 -1.73 -7.68 11.57
CA GLU A 41 -1.38 -8.85 12.37
C GLU A 41 -2.21 -10.08 11.94
N PRO A 42 -1.64 -11.31 12.00
CA PRO A 42 -2.27 -12.50 11.45
C PRO A 42 -3.63 -12.85 12.08
N ASP A 43 -3.82 -12.54 13.35
CA ASP A 43 -5.06 -12.74 14.10
C ASP A 43 -6.22 -11.88 13.58
N LEU A 44 -5.91 -10.70 13.04
CA LEU A 44 -6.89 -9.81 12.42
C LEU A 44 -7.25 -10.21 10.99
N MET A 45 -6.50 -11.11 10.35
CA MET A 45 -6.80 -11.58 8.99
C MET A 45 -8.06 -12.44 8.91
N ASP A 46 -8.36 -13.21 9.97
CA ASP A 46 -9.58 -14.01 10.06
C ASP A 46 -10.84 -13.13 10.15
N VAL A 47 -10.70 -11.93 10.74
CA VAL A 47 -11.79 -10.96 10.92
C VAL A 47 -11.88 -10.00 9.73
N PHE A 48 -10.74 -9.61 9.16
CA PHE A 48 -10.63 -8.67 8.05
C PHE A 48 -9.88 -9.33 6.88
N PRO A 49 -10.61 -10.07 6.01
CA PRO A 49 -9.99 -10.86 4.94
C PRO A 49 -9.35 -10.00 3.83
N ASP A 50 -9.73 -8.72 3.71
CA ASP A 50 -9.20 -7.82 2.70
C ASP A 50 -9.10 -6.36 3.18
N GLY A 51 -8.35 -5.55 2.41
CA GLY A 51 -8.19 -4.13 2.70
C GLY A 51 -9.48 -3.30 2.61
N GLN A 52 -10.51 -3.76 1.89
CA GLN A 52 -11.80 -3.06 1.87
C GLN A 52 -12.53 -3.23 3.21
N ALA A 53 -12.52 -4.42 3.79
CA ALA A 53 -13.11 -4.72 5.10
C ALA A 53 -12.47 -3.87 6.21
N VAL A 54 -11.13 -3.79 6.21
CA VAL A 54 -10.35 -2.95 7.14
C VAL A 54 -10.74 -1.48 6.99
N ASN A 55 -10.72 -0.97 5.76
CA ASN A 55 -11.02 0.44 5.51
C ASN A 55 -12.46 0.82 5.87
N ARG A 56 -13.42 -0.09 5.70
CA ARG A 56 -14.80 0.13 6.18
C ARG A 56 -14.85 0.24 7.70
N ALA A 57 -14.21 -0.69 8.42
CA ALA A 57 -14.18 -0.67 9.87
C ALA A 57 -13.53 0.61 10.44
N LEU A 58 -12.40 1.02 9.88
CA LEU A 58 -11.71 2.25 10.28
C LEU A 58 -12.55 3.51 10.05
N ARG A 59 -13.36 3.57 8.99
CA ARG A 59 -14.27 4.70 8.74
C ARG A 59 -15.38 4.78 9.78
N VAL A 60 -15.99 3.66 10.12
CA VAL A 60 -17.02 3.59 11.18
C VAL A 60 -16.42 4.05 12.52
N LEU A 61 -15.22 3.58 12.85
CA LEU A 61 -14.53 4.00 14.07
C LEU A 61 -14.23 5.50 14.07
N ALA A 62 -13.80 6.07 12.94
CA ALA A 62 -13.55 7.49 12.80
C ALA A 62 -14.82 8.34 12.98
N GLU A 63 -15.96 7.89 12.46
CA GLU A 63 -17.26 8.55 12.64
C GLU A 63 -17.73 8.51 14.10
N ALA A 64 -17.60 7.36 14.75
CA ALA A 64 -17.90 7.22 16.18
C ALA A 64 -17.02 8.15 17.03
N ALA A 65 -15.72 8.22 16.75
CA ALA A 65 -14.78 9.10 17.44
C ALA A 65 -15.13 10.60 17.25
N ARG A 66 -15.50 11.00 16.03
CA ARG A 66 -15.97 12.37 15.74
C ARG A 66 -17.25 12.72 16.51
N THR A 67 -18.18 11.78 16.59
CA THR A 67 -19.45 11.98 17.32
C THR A 67 -19.22 12.07 18.83
N ALA A 68 -18.35 11.22 19.39
CA ALA A 68 -18.00 11.26 20.80
C ALA A 68 -17.29 12.58 21.18
N SER A 69 -16.37 13.05 20.33
CA SER A 69 -15.63 14.29 20.58
C SER A 69 -16.50 15.55 20.44
N SER A 70 -17.47 15.57 19.52
CA SER A 70 -18.41 16.69 19.39
C SER A 70 -19.40 16.76 20.57
N SER A 71 -19.83 15.62 21.10
CA SER A 71 -20.66 15.53 22.30
C SER A 71 -19.92 16.06 23.54
N LYS A 72 -18.63 15.72 23.68
CA LYS A 72 -17.78 16.18 24.80
C LYS A 72 -17.64 17.72 24.84
N ARG A 73 -17.60 18.37 23.67
CA ARG A 73 -17.56 19.85 23.56
C ARG A 73 -18.89 20.53 23.90
N ARG A 74 -19.99 19.79 23.89
CA ARG A 74 -21.35 20.28 24.18
C ARG A 74 -21.72 20.16 25.65
N HIS A 75 -21.08 19.25 26.38
CA HIS A 75 -21.34 19.04 27.81
C HIS A 75 -20.56 20.00 28.73
N THR A 76 -19.47 20.61 28.25
CA THR A 76 -18.67 21.58 29.00
C THR A 76 -19.11 23.04 28.78
N ARG A 77 -20.38 23.29 28.42
CA ARG A 77 -20.87 24.61 28.01
C ARG A 77 -22.15 24.98 28.73
#